data_AF-A0A8S3JCW2-F1
#
_entry.id   AF-A0A8S3JCW2-F1
#
_cell.length_a   1.000
_cell.length_b   1.000
_cell.length_c   1.000
_cell.angle_alpha   90.00
_cell.angle_beta   90.00
_cell.angle_gamma   90.00
#
_symmetry.space_group_name_H-M   'P 1'
#
loop_
_entity.id
_entity.type
_entity.pdbx_description
1 polymer ?
#
loop_
_entity_poly.entity_id
_entity_poly.type
_entity_poly.pdbx_seq_one_letter_code
_entity_poly.pdbx_strand_id
1 'polypeptide(L)'
;TKSSPNRNEYNVYITFHSHEPEFDYLKSLEIEEKINQIRWLKRKNAAHFLLSTNDKTVKLWKISEKTKRAEGYNLRDDDGIIRSSNSLTNLRIPVIRPMELMVEATPKRVFANAHA
;
A
#
# COMPACT_ATOMS: atom_id res chain seq x y z
N THR A 1 -31.61 -2.72 24.14
CA THR A 1 -31.97 -2.97 22.73
C THR A 1 -30.73 -2.69 21.87
N LYS A 2 -30.10 -3.70 21.27
CA LYS A 2 -28.90 -3.52 20.42
C LYS A 2 -29.33 -2.79 19.14
N SER A 3 -28.91 -1.55 18.98
CA SER A 3 -29.08 -0.79 17.74
C SER A 3 -28.34 -1.51 16.61
N SER A 4 -29.08 -1.82 15.54
CA SER A 4 -28.54 -2.28 14.27
C SER A 4 -27.51 -1.25 13.75
N PRO A 5 -26.33 -1.68 13.26
CA PRO A 5 -25.34 -0.74 12.74
C PRO A 5 -25.95 0.01 11.55
N ASN A 6 -25.85 1.33 11.59
CA ASN A 6 -26.36 2.24 10.58
C ASN A 6 -25.66 1.90 9.25
N ARG A 7 -26.39 1.29 8.31
CA ARG A 7 -25.83 0.65 7.11
C ARG A 7 -25.29 1.63 6.05
N ASN A 8 -25.23 2.92 6.40
CA ASN A 8 -24.94 4.04 5.50
C ASN A 8 -23.67 4.83 5.86
N GLU A 9 -22.96 4.44 6.91
CA GLU A 9 -21.71 5.10 7.30
C GLU A 9 -20.51 4.34 6.71
N TYR A 10 -19.93 4.89 5.65
CA TYR A 10 -18.69 4.40 5.07
C TYR A 10 -17.51 5.12 5.72
N ASN A 11 -16.68 4.36 6.43
CA ASN A 11 -15.42 4.88 6.96
C ASN A 11 -14.32 4.79 5.89
N VAL A 12 -13.38 5.74 5.93
CA VAL A 12 -12.21 5.74 5.06
C VAL A 12 -11.39 4.48 5.35
N TYR A 13 -11.22 3.62 4.34
CA TYR A 13 -10.46 2.38 4.47
C TYR A 13 -8.96 2.60 4.27
N ILE A 14 -8.58 3.39 3.26
CA ILE A 14 -7.21 3.83 3.00
C ILE A 14 -7.19 5.07 2.12
N THR A 15 -6.22 5.95 2.34
CA THR A 15 -5.90 7.08 1.47
C THR A 15 -4.47 6.92 0.96
N PHE A 16 -4.28 7.00 -0.36
CA PHE A 16 -2.95 6.98 -0.96
C PHE A 16 -2.94 7.81 -2.24
N HIS A 17 -1.78 8.34 -2.60
CA HIS A 17 -1.57 9.11 -3.81
C HIS A 17 -1.19 8.19 -4.98
N SER A 18 -1.97 8.24 -6.07
CA SER A 18 -1.81 7.28 -7.17
C SER A 18 -0.90 7.79 -8.30
N HIS A 19 -1.07 9.02 -8.78
CA HIS A 19 -0.35 9.56 -9.94
C HIS A 19 0.16 10.95 -9.58
N GLU A 20 1.40 11.24 -9.98
CA GLU A 20 2.01 12.56 -9.86
C GLU A 20 1.84 13.30 -11.20
N PRO A 21 1.83 14.65 -11.20
CA PRO A 21 1.87 15.42 -12.44
C PRO A 21 3.19 15.18 -13.18
N GLU A 22 3.12 15.00 -14.49
CA GLU A 22 4.27 14.74 -15.36
C GLU A 22 4.24 15.64 -16.61
N PHE A 23 5.39 15.92 -17.22
CA PHE A 23 5.47 16.63 -18.50
C PHE A 23 6.18 15.78 -19.55
N ASP A 24 5.59 15.65 -20.74
CA ASP A 24 6.22 15.03 -21.91
C ASP A 24 6.90 16.12 -22.75
N TYR A 25 8.23 16.14 -22.73
CA TYR A 25 9.04 17.13 -23.45
C TYR A 25 9.07 16.92 -24.97
N LEU A 26 8.82 15.70 -25.45
CA LEU A 26 8.84 15.40 -26.88
C LEU A 26 7.52 15.83 -27.53
N LYS A 27 6.42 15.69 -26.80
CA LYS A 27 5.07 16.07 -27.26
C LYS A 27 4.64 17.45 -26.74
N SER A 28 5.44 18.09 -25.88
CA SER A 28 5.07 19.31 -25.14
C SER A 28 3.70 19.19 -24.47
N LEU A 29 3.45 18.05 -23.83
CA LEU A 29 2.17 17.69 -23.25
C LEU A 29 2.27 17.63 -21.73
N GLU A 30 1.40 18.37 -21.04
CA GLU A 30 1.21 18.22 -19.61
C GLU A 30 0.31 17.00 -19.33
N ILE A 31 0.76 16.14 -18.43
CA ILE A 31 0.02 14.96 -17.96
C ILE A 31 -0.41 15.26 -16.54
N GLU A 32 -1.73 15.42 -16.36
CA GLU A 32 -2.31 15.64 -15.05
C GLU A 32 -2.17 14.39 -14.14
N GLU A 33 -2.13 14.63 -12.82
CA GLU A 33 -2.27 13.61 -11.79
C GLU A 33 -3.67 12.98 -11.73
N LYS A 34 -4.61 13.55 -12.49
CA LYS A 34 -6.03 13.18 -12.48
C LYS A 34 -6.21 11.70 -12.84
N ILE A 35 -6.98 11.02 -12.00
CA ILE A 35 -7.37 9.63 -12.23
C ILE A 35 -8.63 9.61 -13.10
N ASN A 36 -8.52 9.07 -14.31
CA ASN A 36 -9.62 8.93 -15.26
C ASN A 36 -10.58 7.81 -14.88
N GLN A 37 -10.04 6.66 -14.48
CA GLN A 37 -10.82 5.49 -14.13
C GLN A 37 -10.15 4.68 -13.02
N ILE A 38 -10.98 4.12 -12.16
CA ILE A 38 -10.57 3.12 -11.15
C ILE A 38 -11.41 1.86 -11.37
N ARG A 39 -10.76 0.70 -11.36
CA ARG A 39 -11.43 -0.60 -11.46
C ARG A 39 -10.86 -1.59 -10.45
N TRP A 40 -11.71 -2.11 -9.58
CA TRP A 40 -11.38 -3.24 -8.73
C TRP A 40 -11.27 -4.52 -9.55
N LEU A 41 -10.22 -5.30 -9.30
CA LEU A 41 -10.06 -6.63 -9.87
C LEU A 41 -10.71 -7.67 -8.94
N LYS A 42 -11.15 -8.79 -9.54
CA LYS A 42 -11.69 -9.92 -8.77
C LYS A 42 -10.65 -10.40 -7.76
N ARG A 43 -11.03 -10.41 -6.49
CA ARG A 43 -10.18 -10.85 -5.38
C ARG A 43 -9.79 -12.32 -5.56
N LYS A 44 -8.49 -12.62 -5.61
CA LYS A 44 -7.94 -13.98 -5.66
C LYS A 44 -7.29 -14.44 -4.35
N ASN A 45 -6.92 -13.49 -3.48
CA ASN A 45 -6.23 -13.77 -2.21
C ASN A 45 -6.73 -12.80 -1.13
N ALA A 46 -6.07 -12.81 0.04
CA ALA A 46 -6.42 -11.90 1.13
C ALA A 46 -6.25 -10.41 0.78
N ALA A 47 -5.46 -10.05 -0.24
CA ALA A 47 -5.28 -8.68 -0.68
C ALA A 47 -6.32 -8.26 -1.73
N HIS A 48 -6.66 -6.98 -1.74
CA HIS A 48 -7.43 -6.36 -2.80
C HIS A 48 -6.51 -5.82 -3.90
N PHE A 49 -7.00 -5.80 -5.13
CA PHE A 49 -6.28 -5.23 -6.25
C PHE A 49 -7.19 -4.24 -6.98
N LEU A 50 -6.64 -3.09 -7.35
CA LEU A 50 -7.31 -2.12 -8.20
C LEU A 50 -6.36 -1.63 -9.29
N LEU A 51 -6.95 -1.25 -10.42
CA LEU A 51 -6.28 -0.50 -11.47
C LEU A 51 -6.71 0.95 -11.33
N SER A 52 -5.77 1.88 -11.37
CA SER A 52 -6.01 3.30 -11.59
C SER A 52 -5.37 3.71 -12.91
N THR A 53 -6.02 4.60 -13.65
CA THR A 53 -5.57 5.03 -14.97
C THR A 53 -5.52 6.55 -15.04
N ASN A 54 -4.46 7.10 -15.63
CA ASN A 54 -4.41 8.48 -16.11
C ASN A 54 -4.23 8.48 -17.65
N ASP A 55 -3.99 9.65 -18.25
CA ASP A 55 -3.85 9.78 -19.71
C ASP A 55 -2.59 9.08 -20.27
N LYS A 56 -1.62 8.77 -19.42
CA LYS A 56 -0.34 8.19 -19.82
C LYS A 56 -0.16 6.74 -19.40
N THR A 57 -0.64 6.40 -18.21
CA THR A 57 -0.26 5.20 -17.47
C THR A 57 -1.46 4.52 -16.83
N VAL A 58 -1.33 3.20 -16.69
CA VAL A 58 -2.20 2.38 -15.86
C VAL A 58 -1.36 1.81 -14.72
N LYS A 59 -1.78 2.05 -13.48
CA LYS A 59 -1.12 1.54 -12.27
C LYS A 59 -1.96 0.44 -11.64
N LEU A 60 -1.34 -0.72 -11.42
CA LEU A 60 -1.90 -1.81 -10.63
C LEU A 60 -1.48 -1.64 -9.18
N TRP A 61 -2.46 -1.49 -8.30
CA TRP A 61 -2.27 -1.36 -6.86
C TRP A 61 -2.67 -2.65 -6.15
N LYS A 62 -1.90 -2.99 -5.12
CA LYS A 62 -2.22 -4.05 -4.16
C LYS A 62 -2.51 -3.41 -2.81
N ILE A 63 -3.72 -3.60 -2.32
CA ILE A 63 -4.13 -3.18 -0.98
C ILE A 63 -4.11 -4.40 -0.08
N SER A 64 -3.23 -4.40 0.92
CA SER A 64 -3.09 -5.50 1.87
C SER A 64 -3.33 -5.05 3.29
N GLU A 65 -4.10 -5.87 4.00
CA GLU A 65 -4.29 -5.77 5.44
C GLU A 65 -3.18 -6.54 6.17
N LYS A 66 -2.61 -5.91 7.19
CA LYS A 66 -1.62 -6.50 8.10
C LYS A 66 -2.14 -6.36 9.53
N THR A 67 -2.35 -7.50 10.18
CA THR A 67 -2.79 -7.60 11.60
C THR A 67 -1.69 -8.18 12.49
N LYS A 68 -0.53 -8.50 11.91
CA LYS A 68 0.58 -9.13 12.62
C LYS A 68 1.88 -8.41 12.28
N ARG A 69 2.67 -8.08 13.30
CA ARG A 69 4.03 -7.57 13.16
C ARG A 69 5.00 -8.55 13.80
N ALA A 70 6.14 -8.75 13.15
CA ALA A 70 7.24 -9.47 13.74
C ALA A 70 8.08 -8.50 14.58
N GLU A 71 8.36 -8.87 15.82
CA GLU A 71 9.14 -8.11 16.79
C GLU A 71 10.28 -8.99 17.35
N GLY A 72 11.22 -8.40 18.10
CA GLY A 72 12.30 -9.15 18.73
C GLY A 72 13.44 -9.53 17.77
N TYR A 73 13.68 -8.71 16.75
CA TYR A 73 14.84 -8.87 15.88
C TYR A 73 16.15 -8.68 16.65
N ASN A 74 17.20 -9.37 16.20
CA ASN A 74 18.53 -9.24 16.78
C ASN A 74 19.11 -7.83 16.62
N LEU A 75 18.93 -7.26 15.43
CA LEU A 75 19.56 -6.00 15.05
C LEU A 75 18.73 -4.77 15.38
N ARG A 76 17.51 -4.91 15.93
CA ARG A 76 16.63 -3.79 16.26
C ARG A 76 16.02 -3.97 17.63
N ASP A 77 16.22 -2.99 18.50
CA ASP A 77 15.49 -2.92 19.77
C ASP A 77 14.02 -2.55 19.58
N ASP A 78 13.21 -2.68 20.62
CA ASP A 78 11.78 -2.29 20.61
C ASP A 78 11.60 -0.79 20.29
N ASP A 79 12.60 0.03 20.62
CA ASP A 79 12.70 1.46 20.28
C ASP A 79 13.21 1.73 18.85
N GLY A 80 13.43 0.69 18.03
CA GLY A 80 13.87 0.80 16.64
C GLY A 80 15.37 1.09 16.44
N ILE A 81 16.14 1.20 17.53
CA ILE A 81 17.59 1.43 17.51
C ILE A 81 18.30 0.22 16.91
N ILE A 82 19.19 0.48 15.95
CA ILE A 82 19.99 -0.55 15.30
C ILE A 82 21.12 -0.99 16.25
N ARG A 83 21.13 -2.27 16.65
CA ARG A 83 22.22 -2.85 17.45
C ARG A 83 23.39 -3.21 16.54
N SER A 84 24.61 -2.91 16.97
CA SER A 84 25.82 -3.29 16.24
C SER A 84 25.97 -4.82 16.20
N SER A 85 26.35 -5.34 15.03
CA SER A 85 26.54 -6.79 14.82
C SER A 85 27.51 -7.41 15.83
N ASN A 86 28.47 -6.64 16.34
CA ASN A 86 29.52 -7.10 17.24
C ASN A 86 29.06 -7.26 18.71
N SER A 87 27.89 -6.73 19.07
CA SER A 87 27.33 -6.88 20.43
C SER A 87 26.38 -8.08 20.56
N LEU A 88 26.13 -8.79 19.46
CA LEU A 88 25.22 -9.94 19.42
C LEU A 88 25.91 -11.20 19.90
N THR A 89 25.74 -11.50 21.19
CA THR A 89 26.21 -12.76 21.78
C THR A 89 25.22 -13.91 21.65
N ASN A 90 23.94 -13.63 21.39
CA ASN A 90 22.88 -14.63 21.28
C ASN A 90 21.89 -14.27 20.16
N LEU A 91 21.49 -15.28 19.39
CA LEU A 91 20.46 -15.16 18.35
C LEU A 91 19.06 -15.32 18.97
N ARG A 92 18.19 -14.37 18.68
CA ARG A 92 16.76 -14.35 19.01
C ARG A 92 15.95 -14.60 17.75
N ILE A 93 14.86 -15.35 17.91
CA ILE A 93 13.89 -15.62 16.84
C ILE A 93 12.80 -14.53 16.90
N PRO A 94 12.46 -13.87 15.78
CA PRO A 94 11.38 -12.90 15.77
C PRO A 94 10.04 -13.53 16.20
N VAL A 95 9.35 -12.87 17.12
CA VAL A 95 8.04 -13.28 17.61
C VAL A 95 6.96 -12.51 16.88
N ILE A 96 5.96 -13.22 16.36
CA ILE A 96 4.82 -12.61 15.69
C ILE A 96 3.82 -12.14 16.75
N ARG A 97 3.67 -10.83 16.91
CA ARG A 97 2.68 -10.24 17.79
C ARG A 97 1.47 -9.69 16.99
N PRO A 98 0.25 -9.83 17.51
CA PRO A 98 -0.91 -9.15 16.95
C PRO A 98 -0.71 -7.63 17.05
N MET A 99 -1.12 -6.90 16.01
CA MET A 99 -1.09 -5.44 15.96
C MET A 99 -2.46 -4.92 15.51
N GLU A 100 -2.66 -3.62 15.67
CA GLU A 100 -3.78 -2.91 15.07
C GLU A 100 -3.83 -3.14 13.55
N LEU A 101 -5.04 -3.24 13.00
CA LEU A 101 -5.25 -3.47 11.57
C LEU A 101 -4.62 -2.32 10.77
N MET A 102 -3.54 -2.62 10.07
CA MET A 102 -2.90 -1.66 9.17
C MET A 102 -3.22 -2.03 7.73
N VAL A 103 -3.76 -1.07 6.99
CA VAL A 103 -4.04 -1.21 5.56
C VAL A 103 -2.95 -0.48 4.79
N GLU A 104 -2.32 -1.15 3.83
CA GLU A 104 -1.23 -0.58 3.02
C GLU A 104 -1.54 -0.74 1.52
N ALA A 105 -1.38 0.34 0.76
CA ALA A 105 -1.47 0.35 -0.70
C ALA A 105 -0.06 0.34 -1.29
N THR A 106 0.25 -0.67 -2.08
CA THR A 106 1.56 -0.83 -2.73
C THR A 106 1.41 -0.86 -4.26
N PRO A 107 2.18 -0.05 -5.01
CA PRO A 107 2.17 -0.12 -6.46
C PRO A 107 2.86 -1.41 -6.89
N LYS A 108 2.16 -2.23 -7.67
CA LYS A 108 2.66 -3.54 -8.12
C LYS A 108 3.24 -3.51 -9.52
N ARG A 109 2.61 -2.76 -10.41
CA ARG A 109 3.04 -2.65 -11.81
C ARG A 109 2.54 -1.34 -12.37
N VAL A 110 3.38 -0.69 -13.16
CA VAL A 110 3.03 0.48 -13.95
C VAL A 110 3.11 0.08 -15.42
N PHE A 111 2.05 0.34 -16.15
CA PHE A 111 1.97 0.13 -17.59
C PHE A 111 2.01 1.52 -18.23
N ALA A 112 3.08 1.82 -18.97
CA ALA A 112 3.27 3.09 -19.66
C ALA A 112 2.63 3.07 -21.05
N ASN A 113 2.44 4.27 -21.63
CA ASN A 113 2.02 4.49 -23.02
C ASN A 113 0.67 3.83 -23.36
N ALA A 114 -0.33 4.01 -22.50
CA ALA A 114 -1.68 3.53 -22.77
C ALA A 114 -2.44 4.36 -23.82
N HIS A 115 -1.84 5.44 -24.32
CA HIS A 115 -2.34 6.27 -25.42
C HIS A 115 -1.69 5.82 -26.73
N ALA A 116 -2.43 5.09 -27.55
CA ALA A 116 -2.14 4.90 -28.97
C ALA A 116 -3.21 5.63 -29.78
#